data_AF-A0A968PHB8-F1
#
_entry.id   AF-A0A968PHB8-F1
#
_cell.length_a   1.000
_cell.length_b   1.000
_cell.length_c   1.000
_cell.angle_alpha   90.00
_cell.angle_beta   90.00
_cell.angle_gamma   90.00
#
_symmetry.space_group_name_H-M   'P 1'
#
loop_
_entity.id
_entity.type
_entity.pdbx_description
1 polymer ?
#
loop_
_entity_poly.entity_id
_entity_poly.type
_entity_poly.pdbx_seq_one_letter_code
_entity_poly.pdbx_strand_id
1 'polypeptide(L)'
;MKTVLRILALLAGVAGVALLAYGAVLAPAVVQVRWTTASELATVGFHLYRSTSSTGPYTRITTRPIPASAEALSGGSYTYTDHMVQAGITYYYELEDIEQAGTTTRHGPIVVKARPDSTPWLVAGLVLLVVAVLAAGGQRSAERRAQKWGDG
;
A
#
# COMPACT_ATOMS: atom_id res chain seq x y z
N MET A 1 34.15 -4.39 20.59
CA MET A 1 33.04 -5.20 20.02
C MET A 1 31.71 -5.04 20.79
N LYS A 2 31.65 -5.20 22.13
CA LYS A 2 30.41 -5.07 22.93
C LYS A 2 29.70 -3.71 22.80
N THR A 3 30.46 -2.61 22.82
CA THR A 3 29.94 -1.25 22.64
C THR A 3 29.28 -1.06 21.27
N VAL A 4 29.85 -1.68 20.22
CA VAL A 4 29.31 -1.61 18.85
C VAL A 4 27.98 -2.34 18.75
N LEU A 5 27.87 -3.57 19.30
CA LEU A 5 26.60 -4.30 19.31
C LEU A 5 25.49 -3.59 20.10
N ARG A 6 25.84 -2.91 21.20
CA ARG A 6 24.88 -2.08 21.94
C ARG A 6 24.38 -0.89 21.13
N ILE A 7 25.29 -0.19 20.43
CA ILE A 7 24.94 0.93 19.56
C ILE A 7 24.05 0.45 18.41
N LEU A 8 24.37 -0.68 17.78
CA LEU A 8 23.54 -1.25 16.71
C LEU A 8 22.14 -1.63 17.19
N ALA A 9 22.02 -2.22 18.38
CA ALA A 9 20.72 -2.53 18.97
C ALA A 9 19.89 -1.27 19.24
N LEU A 10 20.51 -0.20 19.74
CA LEU A 10 19.84 1.09 19.95
C LEU A 10 19.40 1.73 18.63
N LEU A 11 20.28 1.75 17.62
CA LEU A 11 19.96 2.31 16.30
C LEU A 11 18.81 1.54 15.64
N ALA A 12 18.82 0.20 15.71
CA ALA A 12 17.72 -0.62 15.23
C ALA A 12 16.41 -0.29 15.97
N GLY A 13 16.45 -0.13 17.30
CA GLY A 13 15.28 0.24 18.09
C GLY A 13 14.70 1.61 17.68
N VAL A 14 15.55 2.62 17.58
CA VAL A 14 15.17 3.98 17.16
C VAL A 14 14.60 3.97 15.73
N ALA A 15 15.27 3.30 14.80
CA ALA A 15 14.78 3.15 13.44
C ALA A 15 13.44 2.41 13.39
N GLY A 16 13.26 1.37 14.21
CA GLY A 16 12.00 0.64 14.33
C GLY A 16 10.84 1.56 14.74
N VAL A 17 11.02 2.34 15.81
CA VAL A 17 10.03 3.33 16.26
C VAL A 17 9.77 4.40 15.19
N ALA A 18 10.81 4.90 14.54
CA ALA A 18 10.69 5.89 13.48
C ALA A 18 9.84 5.37 12.30
N LEU A 19 10.04 4.12 11.88
CA LEU A 19 9.24 3.52 10.81
C LEU A 19 7.78 3.32 11.24
N LEU A 20 7.51 2.92 12.48
CA LEU A 20 6.13 2.83 12.99
C LEU A 20 5.43 4.20 12.98
N ALA A 21 6.13 5.25 13.42
CA ALA A 21 5.61 6.61 13.41
C ALA A 21 5.35 7.12 11.98
N TYR A 22 6.28 6.87 11.06
CA TYR A 22 6.09 7.19 9.64
C TYR A 22 4.86 6.47 9.07
N GLY A 23 4.73 5.16 9.33
CA GLY A 23 3.59 4.36 8.92
C GLY A 23 2.25 4.91 9.41
N ALA A 24 2.21 5.45 10.63
CA ALA A 24 1.00 5.97 11.24
C ALA A 24 0.60 7.37 10.74
N VAL A 25 1.58 8.23 10.45
CA VAL A 25 1.33 9.67 10.20
C VAL A 25 1.56 10.08 8.75
N LEU A 26 2.55 9.48 8.09
CA LEU A 26 3.08 9.93 6.80
C LEU A 26 2.99 8.86 5.71
N ALA A 27 2.47 7.67 6.00
CA ALA A 27 2.30 6.64 5.00
C ALA A 27 1.45 7.17 3.84
N PRO A 28 1.90 6.97 2.59
CA PRO A 28 1.11 7.34 1.42
C PRO A 28 -0.21 6.59 1.46
N ALA A 29 -1.27 7.22 0.96
CA ALA A 29 -2.54 6.54 0.80
C ALA A 29 -2.63 5.90 -0.59
N VAL A 30 -3.38 4.80 -0.66
CA VAL A 30 -3.72 4.16 -1.93
C VAL A 30 -5.20 3.84 -1.94
N VAL A 31 -5.80 3.84 -3.13
CA VAL A 31 -7.15 3.30 -3.36
C VAL A 31 -7.05 2.23 -4.44
N GLN A 32 -7.54 1.02 -4.11
CA GLN A 32 -7.72 -0.04 -5.10
C GLN A 32 -9.16 -0.02 -5.61
N VAL A 33 -9.33 0.35 -6.87
CA VAL A 33 -10.62 0.26 -7.57
C VAL A 33 -10.68 -1.10 -8.26
N ARG A 34 -11.73 -1.86 -7.98
CA ARG A 34 -11.93 -3.21 -8.52
C ARG A 34 -13.31 -3.28 -9.17
N TRP A 35 -13.37 -3.90 -10.34
CA TRP A 35 -14.61 -4.14 -11.05
C TRP A 35 -14.52 -5.46 -11.80
N THR A 36 -15.69 -5.97 -12.15
CA THR A 36 -15.87 -7.18 -12.93
C THR A 36 -16.91 -6.91 -14.01
N THR A 37 -16.70 -7.48 -15.17
CA THR A 37 -17.66 -7.46 -16.28
C THR A 37 -18.20 -8.87 -16.50
N ALA A 38 -19.45 -8.97 -16.95
CA ALA A 38 -20.05 -10.25 -17.32
C ALA A 38 -19.77 -10.62 -18.79
N SER A 39 -19.61 -9.61 -19.65
CA SER A 39 -19.32 -9.72 -21.08
C SER A 39 -18.68 -8.40 -21.53
N GLU A 40 -17.79 -8.50 -22.51
CA GLU A 40 -16.98 -7.42 -23.07
C GLU A 40 -16.97 -7.50 -24.60
N LEU A 41 -18.08 -7.98 -25.18
CA LEU A 41 -18.26 -7.99 -26.62
C LEU A 41 -18.10 -6.58 -27.18
N ALA A 42 -17.18 -6.44 -28.14
CA ALA A 42 -16.79 -5.18 -28.76
C ALA A 42 -16.17 -4.12 -27.80
N THR A 43 -15.86 -4.47 -26.55
CA THR A 43 -15.13 -3.58 -25.62
C THR A 43 -13.63 -3.63 -25.93
N VAL A 44 -13.02 -2.47 -26.14
CA VAL A 44 -11.57 -2.30 -26.33
C VAL A 44 -10.87 -2.24 -24.97
N GLY A 45 -11.50 -1.59 -24.00
CA GLY A 45 -10.95 -1.45 -22.66
C GLY A 45 -11.66 -0.38 -21.85
N PHE A 46 -10.97 0.07 -20.80
CA PHE A 46 -11.55 0.94 -19.78
C PHE A 46 -10.66 2.12 -19.42
N HIS A 47 -11.28 3.24 -19.10
CA HIS A 47 -10.64 4.34 -18.41
C HIS A 47 -11.24 4.53 -17.02
N LEU A 48 -10.40 4.91 -16.06
CA LEU A 48 -10.87 5.41 -14.77
C LEU A 48 -10.76 6.92 -14.70
N TYR A 49 -11.77 7.51 -14.07
CA TYR A 49 -11.83 8.90 -13.71
C TYR A 49 -12.01 9.05 -12.20
N ARG A 50 -11.55 10.16 -11.65
CA ARG A 50 -11.61 10.46 -10.22
C ARG A 50 -12.07 11.89 -9.97
N SER A 51 -12.83 12.09 -8.90
CA SER A 51 -13.15 13.39 -8.33
C SER A 51 -13.08 13.35 -6.81
N THR A 52 -12.96 14.52 -6.17
CA THR A 52 -13.20 14.72 -4.73
C THR A 52 -14.64 15.17 -4.44
N SER A 53 -15.48 15.28 -5.48
CA SER A 53 -16.90 15.62 -5.40
C SER A 53 -17.74 14.55 -6.08
N SER A 54 -18.90 14.22 -5.52
CA SER A 54 -19.83 13.26 -6.13
C SER A 54 -20.35 13.71 -7.49
N THR A 55 -20.44 15.02 -7.70
CA THR A 55 -20.96 15.64 -8.93
C THR A 55 -19.86 16.05 -9.90
N GLY A 56 -18.60 15.73 -9.59
CA GLY A 56 -17.45 16.11 -10.39
C GLY A 56 -16.94 17.54 -10.13
N PRO A 57 -16.07 18.08 -11.00
CA PRO A 57 -15.61 17.47 -12.24
C PRO A 57 -14.74 16.23 -12.00
N TYR A 58 -14.82 15.27 -12.93
CA TYR A 58 -14.02 14.05 -12.93
C TYR A 58 -12.81 14.19 -13.84
N THR A 59 -11.64 13.79 -13.35
CA THR A 59 -10.38 13.79 -14.11
C THR A 59 -9.94 12.37 -14.42
N ARG A 60 -9.56 12.09 -15.67
CA ARG A 60 -9.05 10.78 -16.06
C ARG A 60 -7.71 10.50 -15.37
N ILE A 61 -7.59 9.36 -14.70
CA ILE A 61 -6.37 8.94 -13.98
C ILE A 61 -5.58 7.85 -14.72
N THR A 62 -6.20 7.25 -15.74
CA THR A 62 -5.54 6.29 -16.63
C THR A 62 -4.96 7.01 -17.85
N THR A 63 -3.69 6.72 -18.17
CA THR A 63 -2.99 7.32 -19.32
C THR A 63 -3.29 6.58 -20.62
N ARG A 64 -3.56 5.28 -20.54
CA ARG A 64 -3.96 4.38 -21.62
C ARG A 64 -5.16 3.55 -21.19
N PRO A 65 -5.99 3.04 -22.13
CA PRO A 65 -7.05 2.11 -21.80
C PRO A 65 -6.49 0.87 -21.09
N ILE A 66 -7.17 0.45 -20.04
CA ILE A 66 -6.97 -0.85 -19.41
C ILE A 66 -7.62 -1.85 -20.36
N PRO A 67 -6.87 -2.79 -20.97
CA PRO A 67 -7.41 -3.63 -22.03
C PRO A 67 -8.52 -4.54 -21.51
N ALA A 68 -9.53 -4.74 -22.34
CA ALA A 68 -10.55 -5.76 -22.11
C ALA A 68 -9.95 -7.17 -22.09
N SER A 69 -10.67 -8.10 -21.51
CA SER A 69 -10.37 -9.52 -21.42
C SER A 69 -10.28 -10.13 -22.81
N ALA A 70 -9.34 -11.06 -22.98
CA ALA A 70 -9.28 -11.87 -24.19
C ALA A 70 -10.52 -12.79 -24.33
N GLU A 71 -11.18 -13.11 -23.20
CA GLU A 71 -12.39 -13.91 -23.17
C GLU A 71 -13.64 -13.02 -23.12
N ALA A 72 -13.94 -12.34 -24.24
CA ALA A 72 -14.99 -11.33 -24.29
C ALA A 72 -16.39 -11.83 -23.87
N LEU A 73 -16.67 -13.14 -23.95
CA LEU A 73 -17.97 -13.71 -23.56
C LEU A 73 -18.13 -13.94 -22.05
N SER A 74 -17.03 -14.12 -21.32
CA SER A 74 -17.02 -14.32 -19.86
C SER A 74 -16.65 -13.03 -19.09
N GLY A 75 -16.18 -12.01 -19.81
CA GLY A 75 -15.72 -10.75 -19.24
C GLY A 75 -14.38 -10.89 -18.53
N GLY A 76 -14.14 -10.00 -17.58
CA GLY A 76 -12.86 -9.89 -16.88
C GLY A 76 -12.99 -9.38 -15.45
N SER A 77 -11.94 -9.60 -14.67
CA SER A 77 -11.76 -9.05 -13.33
C SER A 77 -10.57 -8.12 -13.32
N TYR A 78 -10.76 -6.90 -12.86
CA TYR A 78 -9.77 -5.84 -12.96
C TYR A 78 -9.45 -5.23 -11.60
N THR A 79 -8.25 -4.68 -11.50
CA THR A 79 -7.84 -3.88 -10.35
C THR A 79 -6.93 -2.76 -10.83
N TYR A 80 -7.23 -1.54 -10.39
CA TYR A 80 -6.40 -0.37 -10.60
C TYR A 80 -6.03 0.23 -9.24
N THR A 81 -4.75 0.54 -9.06
CA THR A 81 -4.26 1.18 -7.81
C THR A 81 -3.98 2.66 -8.07
N ASP A 82 -4.76 3.52 -7.45
CA ASP A 82 -4.51 4.96 -7.43
C ASP A 82 -3.57 5.31 -6.28
N HIS A 83 -2.35 5.72 -6.63
CA HIS A 83 -1.31 6.15 -5.70
C HIS A 83 -1.30 7.67 -5.44
N MET A 84 -2.11 8.43 -6.19
CA MET A 84 -2.11 9.89 -6.16
C MET A 84 -3.25 10.42 -5.28
N VAL A 85 -3.48 9.77 -4.15
CA VAL A 85 -4.55 10.07 -3.20
C VAL A 85 -4.00 10.47 -1.83
N GLN A 86 -4.76 11.25 -1.09
CA GLN A 86 -4.42 11.68 0.26
C GLN A 86 -5.24 10.92 1.30
N ALA A 87 -4.59 10.48 2.38
CA ALA A 87 -5.25 9.77 3.45
C ALA A 87 -6.39 10.60 4.06
N GLY A 88 -7.52 9.95 4.36
CA GLY A 88 -8.67 10.59 4.99
C GLY A 88 -9.59 11.34 4.03
N ILE A 89 -9.16 11.58 2.78
CA ILE A 89 -10.01 12.18 1.74
C ILE A 89 -10.92 11.12 1.12
N THR A 90 -12.18 11.50 0.89
CA THR A 90 -13.14 10.70 0.12
C THR A 90 -13.00 11.03 -1.35
N TYR A 91 -12.82 10.00 -2.18
CA TYR A 91 -12.75 10.09 -3.62
C TYR A 91 -13.93 9.35 -4.25
N TYR A 92 -14.31 9.82 -5.43
CA TYR A 92 -15.36 9.30 -6.27
C TYR A 92 -14.74 8.83 -7.58
N TYR A 93 -15.05 7.61 -8.01
CA TYR A 93 -14.48 7.02 -9.22
C TYR A 93 -15.57 6.65 -10.21
N GLU A 94 -15.37 7.02 -11.46
CA GLU A 94 -16.19 6.56 -12.59
C GLU A 94 -15.35 5.65 -13.49
N LEU A 95 -15.96 4.56 -13.93
CA LEU A 95 -15.40 3.65 -14.92
C LEU A 95 -16.01 3.97 -16.28
N GLU A 96 -15.18 4.28 -17.26
CA GLU A 96 -15.58 4.46 -18.65
C GLU A 96 -15.22 3.19 -19.43
N ASP A 97 -16.19 2.54 -20.06
CA ASP A 97 -15.92 1.54 -21.09
C ASP A 97 -15.79 2.19 -22.46
N ILE A 98 -14.97 1.58 -23.31
CA ILE A 98 -14.67 2.05 -24.66
C ILE A 98 -14.99 0.91 -25.62
N GLU A 99 -15.89 1.15 -26.54
CA GLU A 99 -16.26 0.18 -27.58
C GLU A 99 -15.42 0.38 -28.85
N GLN A 100 -15.32 -0.67 -29.67
CA GLN A 100 -14.62 -0.66 -30.95
C GLN A 100 -15.19 0.38 -31.93
N ALA A 101 -16.49 0.68 -31.82
CA ALA A 101 -17.16 1.70 -32.60
C ALA A 101 -16.83 3.14 -32.14
N GLY A 102 -16.09 3.31 -31.04
CA GLY A 102 -15.76 4.60 -30.45
C GLY A 102 -16.81 5.14 -29.47
N THR A 103 -17.92 4.42 -29.27
CA THR A 103 -18.88 4.70 -28.19
C THR A 103 -18.21 4.52 -26.84
N THR A 104 -18.55 5.38 -25.89
CA THR A 104 -18.08 5.26 -24.51
C THR A 104 -19.24 5.44 -23.54
N THR A 105 -19.28 4.62 -22.49
CA THR A 105 -20.27 4.75 -21.40
C THR A 105 -19.56 4.89 -20.07
N ARG A 106 -20.08 5.72 -19.16
CA ARG A 106 -19.54 5.88 -17.80
C ARG A 106 -20.46 5.25 -16.76
N HIS A 107 -19.85 4.58 -15.78
CA HIS A 107 -20.49 3.89 -14.67
C HIS A 107 -19.99 4.43 -13.34
N GLY A 108 -20.89 4.53 -12.36
CA GLY A 108 -20.58 4.95 -11.00
C GLY A 108 -21.39 6.17 -10.54
N PRO A 109 -20.88 6.95 -9.56
CA PRO A 109 -19.56 6.82 -8.96
C PRO A 109 -19.45 5.74 -7.87
N ILE A 110 -18.28 5.11 -7.80
CA ILE A 110 -17.84 4.33 -6.65
C ILE A 110 -17.22 5.29 -5.63
N VAL A 111 -17.68 5.25 -4.37
CA VAL A 111 -17.22 6.15 -3.31
C VAL A 111 -16.24 5.43 -2.39
N VAL A 112 -15.02 5.96 -2.26
CA VAL A 112 -13.98 5.34 -1.43
C VAL A 112 -13.27 6.39 -0.58
N LYS A 113 -13.17 6.15 0.72
CA LYS A 113 -12.30 6.93 1.62
C LYS A 113 -10.89 6.36 1.60
N ALA A 114 -9.94 7.16 1.13
CA ALA A 114 -8.54 6.76 1.03
C ALA A 114 -7.94 6.51 2.42
N ARG A 115 -7.18 5.41 2.55
CA ARG A 115 -6.52 5.00 3.79
C ARG A 115 -5.01 4.96 3.57
N PRO A 116 -4.19 5.27 4.59
CA PRO A 116 -2.75 5.09 4.51
C PRO A 116 -2.41 3.61 4.27
N ASP A 117 -1.44 3.34 3.41
CA ASP A 117 -0.81 2.03 3.31
C ASP A 117 0.35 1.93 4.33
N SER A 118 -0.02 1.65 5.58
CA SER A 118 0.92 1.56 6.69
C SER A 118 1.63 0.20 6.76
N THR A 119 1.18 -0.80 6.01
CA THR A 119 1.61 -2.21 6.18
C THR A 119 3.12 -2.40 6.06
N PRO A 120 3.82 -1.85 5.03
CA PRO A 120 5.27 -2.03 4.90
C PRO A 120 6.04 -1.47 6.10
N TRP A 121 5.60 -0.31 6.59
CA TRP A 121 6.23 0.40 7.70
C TRP A 121 6.03 -0.30 9.04
N LEU A 122 4.86 -0.89 9.25
CA LEU A 122 4.57 -1.71 10.43
C LEU A 122 5.48 -2.93 10.49
N VAL A 123 5.59 -3.68 9.39
CA VAL A 123 6.44 -4.87 9.33
C VAL A 123 7.91 -4.52 9.54
N ALA A 124 8.43 -3.54 8.80
CA ALA A 124 9.82 -3.12 8.94
C ALA A 124 10.14 -2.59 10.34
N GLY A 125 9.24 -1.79 10.91
CA GLY A 125 9.34 -1.29 12.28
C GLY A 125 9.42 -2.42 13.31
N LEU A 126 8.50 -3.39 13.23
CA LEU A 126 8.47 -4.56 14.11
C LEU A 126 9.71 -5.43 13.98
N VAL A 127 10.20 -5.68 12.77
CA VAL A 127 11.43 -6.46 12.54
C VAL A 127 12.63 -5.80 13.22
N LEU A 128 12.78 -4.48 13.06
CA LEU A 128 13.88 -3.75 13.70
C LEU A 128 13.79 -3.75 15.23
N LEU A 129 12.58 -3.68 15.79
CA LEU A 129 12.38 -3.81 17.23
C LEU A 129 12.75 -5.21 17.74
N VAL A 130 12.38 -6.27 17.01
CA VAL A 130 12.76 -7.64 17.35
C VAL A 130 14.28 -7.82 17.30
N VAL A 131 14.94 -7.31 16.25
CA VAL A 131 16.40 -7.34 16.13
C VAL A 131 17.07 -6.59 17.29
N ALA A 132 16.56 -5.42 17.66
CA ALA A 132 17.07 -4.64 18.78
C ALA A 132 17.00 -5.41 20.10
N VAL A 133 15.85 -6.06 20.38
CA VAL A 133 15.64 -6.86 21.60
C VAL A 133 16.55 -8.08 21.63
N LEU A 134 16.66 -8.82 20.52
CA LEU A 134 17.52 -10.00 20.44
C LEU A 134 19.00 -9.65 20.60
N ALA A 135 19.46 -8.58 19.95
CA ALA A 135 20.83 -8.09 20.09
C ALA A 135 21.11 -7.67 21.55
N ALA A 136 20.20 -6.93 22.19
CA ALA A 136 20.35 -6.51 23.58
C ALA A 136 20.31 -7.70 24.56
N GLY A 137 19.42 -8.68 24.34
CA GLY A 137 19.31 -9.90 25.14
C GLY A 137 20.55 -10.81 25.01
N GLY A 138 21.07 -10.96 23.79
CA GLY A 138 22.32 -11.70 23.53
C GLY A 138 23.52 -11.10 24.25
N GLN A 139 23.63 -9.76 24.31
CA GLN A 139 24.68 -9.09 25.08
C GLN A 139 24.56 -9.40 26.58
N ARG A 140 23.35 -9.31 27.16
CA ARG A 140 23.13 -9.58 28.60
C ARG A 140 23.42 -11.02 29.00
N SER A 141 23.06 -11.98 28.14
CA SER A 141 23.33 -13.41 28.38
C SER A 141 24.82 -13.74 28.33
N ALA A 142 25.56 -13.12 27.40
CA ALA A 142 27.01 -13.29 27.31
C ALA A 142 27.75 -12.67 28.50
N GLU A 143 27.28 -11.52 29.01
CA GLU A 143 27.85 -10.86 30.19
C GLU A 143 27.69 -11.68 31.46
N ARG A 144 26.48 -12.22 31.72
CA ARG A 144 26.22 -13.08 32.88
C ARG A 144 27.07 -14.35 32.89
N ARG A 145 27.34 -14.94 31.72
CA ARG A 145 28.20 -16.14 31.59
C ARG A 145 29.67 -15.84 31.86
N ALA A 146 30.17 -14.70 31.37
CA ALA A 146 31.55 -14.28 31.61
C ALA A 146 31.81 -13.97 33.10
N GLN A 147 30.83 -13.35 33.77
CA GLN A 147 30.93 -13.01 35.19
C GLN A 147 30.95 -14.27 36.08
N LYS A 148 30.13 -15.27 35.76
CA LYS A 148 30.08 -16.56 36.49
C LYS A 148 31.39 -17.37 36.44
N TRP A 149 32.27 -17.11 35.47
CA TRP A 149 33.52 -17.87 35.26
C TRP A 149 34.78 -17.11 35.69
N GLY A 150 34.66 -15.84 36.08
CA GLY A 150 35.79 -14.99 36.50
C GLY A 150 35.99 -14.90 38.02
N ASP A 151 35.04 -15.40 38.80
CA ASP A 151 35.04 -15.31 40.27
C ASP A 151 35.50 -16.63 40.95
N GLY A 152 36.23 -17.49 40.23
CA GLY A 152 36.69 -18.82 40.67
C GLY A 152 38.19 -18.99 40.64
#